data_AF-A0A923VE08-F1
#
_entry.id   AF-A0A923VE08-F1
#
_cell.length_a   1.000
_cell.length_b   1.000
_cell.length_c   1.000
_cell.angle_alpha   90.00
_cell.angle_beta   90.00
_cell.angle_gamma   90.00
#
_symmetry.space_group_name_H-M   'P 1'
#
loop_
_entity.id
_entity.type
_entity.pdbx_description
1 polymer ?
#
loop_
_entity_poly.entity_id
_entity_poly.type
_entity_poly.pdbx_seq_one_letter_code
_entity_poly.pdbx_strand_id
1 'polypeptide(L)'
;LFADESCVAEADVEKCHNHFHGINIKLTKCSGITPARRMITQARALGMKIMLGCMNETSIGTTAIAQLAPLTDYVDMDGPLLLAEDIATGVSFDNGKILYTDLPGLGLEVHRF
;
A
#
# COMPACT_ATOMS: atom_id res chain seq x y z
N LEU A 1 -0.18 4.38 -17.35
CA LEU A 1 -0.86 3.10 -17.08
C LEU A 1 -0.08 2.34 -16.02
N PHE A 2 -0.75 1.88 -14.96
CA PHE A 2 -0.17 1.07 -13.88
C PHE A 2 -0.73 -0.35 -13.94
N ALA A 3 0.12 -1.37 -13.72
CA ALA A 3 -0.31 -2.76 -13.61
C ALA A 3 -0.82 -3.05 -12.19
N ASP A 4 -2.11 -3.36 -12.04
CA ASP A 4 -2.68 -3.85 -10.79
C ASP A 4 -2.81 -5.37 -10.81
N GLU A 5 -3.91 -5.96 -11.27
CA GLU A 5 -4.11 -7.42 -11.28
C GLU A 5 -3.11 -8.17 -12.16
N SER A 6 -2.47 -7.48 -13.11
CA SER A 6 -1.38 -8.04 -13.91
C SER A 6 -0.05 -8.18 -13.15
N CYS A 7 0.08 -7.59 -11.97
CA CYS A 7 1.26 -7.67 -11.09
C CYS A 7 0.83 -8.08 -9.68
N VAL A 8 0.89 -9.38 -9.39
CA VAL A 8 0.42 -9.93 -8.09
C VAL A 8 1.60 -10.20 -7.16
N ALA A 9 2.67 -10.84 -7.67
CA ALA A 9 3.83 -11.25 -6.89
C ALA A 9 5.15 -10.69 -7.45
N GLU A 10 6.25 -10.89 -6.72
CA GLU A 10 7.61 -10.45 -7.10
C GLU A 10 7.98 -10.84 -8.54
N ALA A 11 7.67 -12.07 -8.95
CA ALA A 11 7.99 -12.59 -10.28
C ALA A 11 7.22 -11.91 -11.43
N ASP A 12 6.18 -11.12 -11.14
CA ASP A 12 5.39 -10.43 -12.17
C ASP A 12 5.92 -9.03 -12.50
N VAL A 13 6.78 -8.46 -11.65
CA VAL A 13 7.31 -7.10 -11.84
C VAL A 13 8.07 -6.98 -13.16
N GLU A 14 8.96 -7.93 -13.45
CA GLU A 14 9.72 -7.94 -14.69
C GLU A 14 8.82 -8.15 -15.92
N LYS A 15 7.77 -8.96 -15.80
CA LYS A 15 6.80 -9.18 -16.89
C LYS A 15 6.04 -7.89 -17.24
N CYS A 16 5.81 -7.02 -16.26
CA CYS A 16 5.12 -5.74 -16.45
C CYS A 16 6.01 -4.67 -17.09
N HIS A 17 7.34 -4.81 -17.03
CA HIS A 17 8.27 -3.89 -17.67
C HIS A 17 8.03 -3.86 -19.19
N ASN A 18 8.18 -2.67 -19.80
CA ASN A 18 7.83 -2.35 -21.19
C ASN A 18 6.34 -2.47 -21.59
N HIS A 19 5.46 -2.96 -20.70
CA HIS A 19 4.01 -3.01 -20.94
C HIS A 19 3.26 -1.94 -20.15
N PHE A 20 3.78 -1.54 -18.98
CA PHE A 20 3.20 -0.54 -18.10
C PHE A 20 4.22 0.52 -17.71
N HIS A 21 3.72 1.70 -17.31
CA HIS A 21 4.57 2.80 -16.83
C HIS A 21 4.96 2.63 -15.36
N GLY A 22 4.23 1.77 -14.65
CA GLY A 22 4.39 1.52 -13.22
C GLY A 22 3.58 0.31 -12.77
N ILE A 23 3.75 -0.06 -11.50
CA ILE A 23 2.99 -1.14 -10.85
C ILE A 23 2.19 -0.59 -9.65
N ASN A 24 1.01 -1.15 -9.43
CA ASN A 24 0.20 -0.94 -8.22
C ASN A 24 0.41 -2.12 -7.27
N ILE A 25 1.14 -1.88 -6.19
CA ILE A 25 1.45 -2.89 -5.17
C ILE A 25 0.37 -2.85 -4.11
N LYS A 26 -0.27 -3.99 -3.85
CA LYS A 26 -1.22 -4.18 -2.73
C LYS A 26 -0.65 -5.24 -1.81
N LEU A 27 -0.58 -4.97 -0.51
CA LEU A 27 -0.04 -5.94 0.46
C LEU A 27 -0.79 -7.27 0.44
N THR A 28 -2.10 -7.21 0.18
CA THR A 28 -2.99 -8.38 0.05
C THR A 28 -2.72 -9.22 -1.19
N LYS A 29 -2.15 -8.65 -2.26
CA LYS A 29 -1.73 -9.38 -3.47
C LYS A 29 -0.37 -10.04 -3.27
N CYS A 30 0.60 -9.27 -2.78
CA CYS A 30 1.99 -9.71 -2.70
C CYS A 30 2.33 -10.39 -1.36
N SER A 31 1.35 -10.69 -0.51
CA SER A 31 1.55 -11.36 0.79
C SER A 31 2.39 -10.56 1.80
N GLY A 32 2.19 -9.25 1.86
CA GLY A 32 2.68 -8.38 2.92
C GLY A 32 3.87 -7.48 2.57
N ILE A 33 4.46 -6.88 3.61
CA ILE A 33 5.46 -5.81 3.50
C ILE A 33 6.79 -6.31 2.90
N THR A 34 7.23 -7.50 3.27
CA THR A 34 8.54 -8.02 2.85
C THR A 34 8.61 -8.20 1.32
N PRO A 35 7.65 -8.87 0.67
CA PRO A 35 7.60 -8.93 -0.79
C PRO A 35 7.38 -7.55 -1.43
N ALA A 36 6.50 -6.72 -0.86
CA ALA A 36 6.26 -5.36 -1.37
C ALA A 36 7.55 -4.54 -1.47
N ARG A 37 8.43 -4.59 -0.45
CA ARG A 37 9.74 -3.90 -0.49
C ARG A 37 10.64 -4.40 -1.61
N ARG A 38 10.63 -5.71 -1.90
CA ARG A 38 11.43 -6.28 -2.99
C ARG A 38 10.87 -5.88 -4.34
N MET A 39 9.55 -5.91 -4.50
CA MET A 39 8.85 -5.42 -5.69
C MET A 39 9.15 -3.94 -5.95
N ILE A 40 9.16 -3.11 -4.89
CA ILE A 40 9.55 -1.70 -4.98
C ILE A 40 10.98 -1.56 -5.52
N THR A 41 11.94 -2.25 -4.89
CA THR A 41 13.35 -2.21 -5.32
C THR A 41 13.51 -2.65 -6.78
N GLN A 42 12.87 -3.74 -7.18
CA GLN A 42 12.95 -4.27 -8.54
C GLN A 42 12.30 -3.30 -9.55
N ALA A 43 11.12 -2.76 -9.26
CA ALA A 43 10.44 -1.81 -10.13
C ALA A 43 11.27 -0.52 -10.31
N ARG A 44 11.89 -0.01 -9.25
CA ARG A 44 12.82 1.14 -9.34
C ARG A 44 14.03 0.82 -10.21
N ALA A 45 14.62 -0.37 -10.07
CA ALA A 45 15.76 -0.78 -10.90
C ALA A 45 15.40 -0.84 -12.40
N LEU A 46 14.13 -1.10 -12.71
CA LEU A 46 13.57 -1.11 -14.07
C LEU A 46 13.05 0.27 -14.51
N GLY A 47 13.28 1.34 -13.74
CA GLY A 47 12.83 2.70 -14.06
C GLY A 47 11.30 2.88 -14.03
N MET A 48 10.56 1.97 -13.40
CA MET A 48 9.11 2.01 -13.32
C MET A 48 8.63 2.92 -12.17
N LYS A 49 7.45 3.51 -12.35
CA LYS A 49 6.74 4.21 -11.28
C LYS A 49 6.08 3.22 -10.32
N ILE A 50 5.84 3.66 -9.09
CA ILE A 50 5.27 2.84 -8.04
C ILE A 50 4.04 3.53 -7.46
N MET A 51 2.93 2.81 -7.48
CA MET A 51 1.74 3.10 -6.71
C MET A 51 1.60 2.04 -5.61
N LEU A 52 1.26 2.44 -4.39
CA LEU A 52 0.72 1.53 -3.37
C LEU A 52 -0.79 1.64 -3.39
N GLY A 53 -1.47 0.51 -3.26
CA GLY A 53 -2.93 0.44 -3.23
C GLY A 53 -3.42 -0.41 -2.07
N CYS A 54 -4.71 -0.29 -1.77
CA CYS A 54 -5.42 -1.13 -0.82
C CYS A 54 -6.54 -1.95 -1.48
N MET A 55 -7.12 -2.85 -0.70
CA MET A 55 -8.49 -3.30 -0.94
C MET A 55 -9.44 -2.48 -0.06
N ASN A 56 -10.74 -2.77 -0.10
CA ASN A 56 -11.66 -2.30 0.94
C ASN A 56 -11.31 -3.03 2.24
N GLU A 57 -10.55 -2.38 3.11
CA GLU A 57 -9.95 -2.97 4.31
C GLU A 57 -9.96 -1.99 5.49
N THR A 58 -9.77 -2.52 6.70
CA THR A 58 -9.70 -1.74 7.95
C THR A 58 -8.45 -0.86 8.01
N SER A 59 -8.45 0.14 8.89
CA SER A 59 -7.27 0.98 9.17
C SER A 59 -6.02 0.19 9.53
N ILE A 60 -6.12 -1.07 9.96
CA ILE A 60 -4.98 -1.95 10.23
C ILE A 60 -4.13 -2.17 8.96
N GLY A 61 -4.76 -2.59 7.86
CA GLY A 61 -4.08 -2.86 6.58
C GLY A 61 -3.52 -1.58 5.97
N THR A 62 -4.33 -0.53 5.99
CA THR A 62 -3.99 0.79 5.49
C THR A 62 -2.82 1.43 6.25
N THR A 63 -2.77 1.26 7.56
CA THR A 63 -1.64 1.72 8.37
C THR A 63 -0.36 0.95 8.03
N ALA A 64 -0.46 -0.34 7.69
CA ALA A 64 0.69 -1.10 7.19
C ALA A 64 1.17 -0.62 5.80
N ILE A 65 0.25 -0.23 4.91
CA ILE A 65 0.58 0.42 3.63
C ILE A 65 1.30 1.76 3.86
N ALA A 66 0.82 2.56 4.82
CA ALA A 66 1.34 3.88 5.15
C ALA A 66 2.85 3.85 5.48
N GLN A 67 3.35 2.77 6.09
CA GLN A 67 4.76 2.56 6.40
C GLN A 67 5.67 2.45 5.15
N LEU A 68 5.10 2.16 3.98
CA LEU A 68 5.81 2.10 2.70
C LEU A 68 5.61 3.34 1.83
N ALA A 69 4.68 4.24 2.17
CA ALA A 69 4.33 5.40 1.37
C ALA A 69 5.53 6.27 0.95
N PRO A 70 6.55 6.54 1.81
CA PRO A 70 7.73 7.32 1.42
C PRO A 70 8.58 6.74 0.29
N LEU A 71 8.36 5.46 -0.07
CA LEU A 71 9.12 4.77 -1.12
C LEU A 71 8.41 4.82 -2.49
N THR A 72 7.25 5.44 -2.56
CA THR A 72 6.32 5.35 -3.69
C THR A 72 6.00 6.71 -4.30
N ASP A 73 5.55 6.70 -5.56
CA ASP A 73 5.19 7.94 -6.28
C ASP A 73 3.73 8.34 -6.05
N TYR A 74 2.87 7.35 -5.82
CA TYR A 74 1.44 7.51 -5.60
C TYR A 74 0.97 6.53 -4.54
N VAL A 75 -0.10 6.90 -3.84
CA VAL A 75 -0.77 6.03 -2.87
C VAL A 75 -2.27 6.11 -3.06
N ASP A 76 -2.90 4.95 -3.05
CA ASP A 76 -4.31 4.70 -2.90
C ASP A 76 -4.50 3.95 -1.58
N MET A 77 -5.09 4.63 -0.60
CA MET A 77 -5.21 4.14 0.77
C MET A 77 -6.53 4.57 1.40
N ASP A 78 -7.58 4.68 0.58
CA ASP A 78 -8.90 5.13 0.99
C ASP A 78 -9.78 4.01 1.58
N GLY A 79 -9.29 2.77 1.63
CA GLY A 79 -10.02 1.59 2.10
C GLY A 79 -10.86 1.80 3.37
N PRO A 80 -10.34 2.44 4.44
CA PRO A 80 -11.08 2.66 5.68
C PRO A 80 -12.21 3.69 5.56
N LEU A 81 -12.16 4.59 4.56
CA LEU A 81 -13.16 5.66 4.38
C LEU A 81 -14.56 5.13 4.03
N LEU A 82 -14.65 3.88 3.58
CA LEU A 82 -15.92 3.21 3.27
C LEU A 82 -16.52 2.46 4.47
N LEU A 83 -15.84 2.45 5.62
CA LEU A 83 -16.30 1.75 6.81
C LEU A 83 -17.20 2.65 7.67
N ALA A 84 -18.35 2.12 8.07
CA ALA A 84 -19.20 2.79 9.07
C ALA A 84 -18.57 2.71 10.47
N GLU A 85 -17.89 1.61 10.77
CA GLU A 85 -17.21 1.33 12.03
C GLU A 85 -15.87 0.65 11.71
N ASP A 86 -14.81 1.06 12.41
CA ASP A 86 -13.47 0.46 12.31
C ASP A 86 -13.07 -0.13 13.67
N ILE A 87 -12.17 -1.12 13.64
CA ILE A 87 -11.73 -1.90 14.82
C ILE A 87 -10.36 -1.45 15.35
N ALA A 88 -9.76 -0.44 14.74
CA ALA A 88 -8.48 0.10 15.16
C ALA A 88 -8.39 1.60 14.86
N THR A 89 -7.56 2.29 15.65
CA THR A 89 -7.14 3.66 15.36
C THR A 89 -5.70 3.60 14.83
N GLY A 90 -5.46 4.21 13.68
CA GLY A 90 -4.13 4.27 13.06
C GLY A 90 -4.02 5.51 12.18
N VAL A 91 -3.62 5.32 10.93
CA VAL A 91 -3.63 6.40 9.94
C VAL A 91 -5.05 6.98 9.78
N SER A 92 -5.14 8.30 9.62
CA SER A 92 -6.41 9.02 9.44
C SER A 92 -6.34 9.98 8.27
N PHE A 93 -7.48 10.58 7.91
CA PHE A 93 -7.62 11.36 6.69
C PHE A 93 -8.25 12.73 6.96
N ASP A 94 -7.68 13.77 6.36
CA ASP A 94 -8.25 15.12 6.33
C ASP A 94 -8.24 15.65 4.90
N ASN A 95 -9.41 15.61 4.23
CA ASN A 95 -9.61 16.17 2.89
C ASN A 95 -8.53 15.74 1.88
N GLY A 96 -8.28 14.42 1.80
CA GLY A 96 -7.27 13.84 0.91
C GLY A 96 -5.83 13.89 1.44
N LYS A 97 -5.60 14.50 2.61
CA LYS A 97 -4.31 14.40 3.32
C LYS A 97 -4.32 13.19 4.23
N ILE A 98 -3.20 12.49 4.24
CA ILE A 98 -2.94 11.35 5.10
C ILE A 98 -2.26 11.86 6.37
N LEU A 99 -2.84 11.55 7.52
CA LEU A 99 -2.33 11.91 8.84
C LEU A 99 -1.79 10.66 9.53
N TYR A 100 -0.48 10.65 9.78
CA TYR A 100 0.24 9.55 10.41
C TYR A 100 0.26 9.71 11.93
N THR A 101 0.40 8.59 12.65
CA THR A 101 0.57 8.59 14.09
C THR A 101 2.05 8.56 14.46
N ASP A 102 2.38 9.02 15.68
CA ASP A 102 3.73 8.94 16.24
C ASP A 102 3.97 7.67 17.09
N LEU A 103 3.07 6.69 16.98
CA LEU A 103 3.15 5.44 17.74
C LEU A 103 4.19 4.48 17.13
N PRO A 104 4.89 3.67 17.94
CA PRO A 104 5.89 2.73 17.43
C PRO A 104 5.27 1.58 16.63
N GLY A 105 6.11 0.88 15.87
CA GLY A 105 5.68 -0.27 15.06
C GLY A 105 4.89 0.19 13.84
N LEU A 106 3.70 -0.39 13.62
CA LEU A 106 2.81 0.08 12.56
C LEU A 106 2.19 1.45 12.87
N GLY A 107 2.12 1.84 14.14
CA GLY A 107 1.51 3.10 14.54
C GLY A 107 -0.01 3.00 14.72
N LEU A 108 -0.51 1.86 15.22
CA LEU A 108 -1.94 1.64 15.45
C LEU A 108 -2.23 1.09 16.85
N GLU A 109 -3.46 1.31 17.29
CA GLU A 109 -4.05 0.69 18.48
C GLU A 109 -5.33 -0.04 18.06
N VAL A 110 -5.43 -1.33 18.39
CA VAL A 110 -6.63 -2.14 18.13
C VAL A 110 -7.61 -1.94 19.29
N HIS A 111 -8.86 -1.65 18.97
CA HIS A 111 -9.90 -1.48 19.98
C HIS A 111 -10.17 -2.81 20.68
N ARG A 112 -10.33 -2.78 22.01
CA ARG A 112 -10.71 -3.96 22.75
C ARG A 112 -12.22 -4.20 22.60
N PHE A 113 -12.58 -5.45 22.36
CA PHE A 113 -13.97 -5.92 22.41
C PHE A 113 -14.52 -5.90 23.83
#